data_AF-A0A2G2LWQ1-F1
#
_entry.id   AF-A0A2G2LWQ1-F1
#
_cell.length_a   1.000
_cell.length_b   1.000
_cell.length_c   1.000
_cell.angle_alpha   90.00
_cell.angle_beta   90.00
_cell.angle_gamma   90.00
#
_symmetry.space_group_name_H-M   'P 1'
#
loop_
_entity.id
_entity.type
_entity.pdbx_description
1 polymer ?
#
loop_
_entity_poly.entity_id
_entity_poly.type
_entity_poly.pdbx_seq_one_letter_code
_entity_poly.pdbx_strand_id
1 'polypeptide(L)'
;MEYLEIIVGIIALAIAIWALNLQRREIIKNGRINALIHASQMIQDKIDFHSKIIDDIEKNKTNKSSGGHKSRINKELRPLKNKIDMEFIDLAAKYNGVLHENEIREALKPSK
;
A
#
# COMPACT_ATOMS: atom_id res chain seq x y z
N MET A 1 -32.91 -7.18 -42.41
CA MET A 1 -31.92 -8.09 -41.79
C MET A 1 -30.60 -7.35 -41.60
N GLU A 2 -29.98 -6.81 -42.66
CA GLU A 2 -28.70 -6.07 -42.58
C GLU A 2 -28.69 -4.89 -41.58
N TYR A 3 -29.73 -4.05 -41.55
CA TYR A 3 -29.82 -2.94 -40.60
C TYR A 3 -29.79 -3.38 -39.13
N LEU A 4 -30.38 -4.54 -38.83
CA LEU A 4 -30.46 -5.05 -37.46
C LEU A 4 -29.10 -5.62 -37.02
N GLU A 5 -28.37 -6.26 -37.93
CA GLU A 5 -26.99 -6.73 -37.71
C GLU A 5 -26.03 -5.57 -37.47
N ILE A 6 -26.16 -4.47 -38.22
CA ILE A 6 -25.36 -3.25 -38.02
C ILE A 6 -25.61 -2.66 -36.62
N ILE A 7 -26.86 -2.55 -36.21
CA ILE A 7 -27.22 -2.02 -34.88
C ILE A 7 -26.67 -2.92 -33.76
N VAL A 8 -26.83 -4.23 -33.90
CA VAL A 8 -26.29 -5.21 -32.94
C VAL A 8 -24.76 -5.11 -32.86
N GLY A 9 -24.09 -4.97 -34.01
CA GLY A 9 -22.64 -4.77 -34.09
C GLY A 9 -22.17 -3.49 -33.37
N ILE A 10 -22.89 -2.38 -33.53
CA ILE A 10 -22.58 -1.11 -32.86
C ILE A 10 -22.78 -1.23 -31.34
N ILE A 11 -23.86 -1.88 -30.89
CA ILE A 11 -24.11 -2.09 -29.45
C ILE A 11 -23.03 -2.98 -28.84
N ALA A 12 -22.65 -4.07 -29.52
CA ALA A 12 -21.58 -4.96 -29.07
C ALA A 12 -20.24 -4.21 -28.96
N LEU A 13 -19.92 -3.34 -29.93
CA LEU A 13 -18.74 -2.50 -29.89
C LEU A 13 -18.77 -1.52 -28.70
N ALA A 14 -19.91 -0.88 -28.45
CA ALA A 14 -20.08 0.04 -27.33
C ALA A 14 -19.87 -0.65 -25.97
N ILE A 15 -20.41 -1.86 -25.81
CA ILE A 15 -20.22 -2.68 -24.61
C ILE A 15 -18.75 -3.08 -24.45
N ALA A 16 -18.09 -3.51 -25.53
CA ALA A 16 -16.67 -3.88 -25.50
C ALA A 16 -15.78 -2.71 -25.07
N ILE A 17 -16.02 -1.51 -25.61
CA ILE A 17 -15.29 -0.29 -25.22
C ILE A 17 -15.53 0.03 -23.74
N TRP A 18 -16.76 -0.09 -23.27
CA TRP A 18 -17.09 0.14 -21.87
C TRP A 18 -16.37 -0.85 -20.94
N ALA A 19 -16.39 -2.14 -21.29
CA ALA A 19 -15.71 -3.20 -20.54
C ALA A 19 -14.19 -2.98 -20.49
N LEU A 20 -13.56 -2.61 -21.61
CA LEU A 20 -12.13 -2.29 -21.66
C LEU A 20 -11.76 -1.12 -20.76
N ASN A 21 -12.60 -0.08 -20.73
CA ASN A 21 -12.40 1.07 -19.85
C ASN A 21 -12.53 0.69 -18.37
N LEU A 22 -13.48 -0.18 -18.03
CA LEU A 22 -13.68 -0.67 -16.67
C LEU A 22 -12.48 -1.52 -16.23
N GLN A 23 -12.05 -2.49 -17.05
CA GLN A 23 -10.86 -3.29 -16.80
C GLN A 23 -9.60 -2.44 -16.62
N ARG A 24 -9.39 -1.44 -17.49
CA ARG A 24 -8.24 -0.54 -17.37
C ARG A 24 -8.22 0.20 -16.03
N ARG A 25 -9.38 0.66 -15.56
CA ARG A 25 -9.49 1.32 -14.25
C ARG A 25 -9.20 0.35 -13.10
N GLU A 26 -9.71 -0.87 -13.17
CA GLU A 26 -9.44 -1.91 -12.16
C GLU A 26 -7.97 -2.31 -12.11
N ILE A 27 -7.31 -2.47 -13.26
CA ILE A 27 -5.88 -2.78 -13.33
C ILE A 27 -5.05 -1.67 -12.68
N ILE A 28 -5.33 -0.40 -12.99
CA ILE A 28 -4.61 0.73 -12.39
C ILE A 28 -4.83 0.77 -10.87
N LYS A 29 -6.06 0.54 -10.42
CA LYS A 29 -6.42 0.47 -8.99
C LYS A 29 -5.63 -0.65 -8.30
N ASN A 30 -5.71 -1.87 -8.81
CA ASN A 30 -5.07 -3.03 -8.20
C ASN A 30 -3.54 -2.92 -8.25
N GLY A 31 -2.98 -2.38 -9.33
CA GLY A 31 -1.56 -2.10 -9.45
C GLY A 31 -1.06 -1.12 -8.39
N ARG A 32 -1.79 -0.03 -8.13
CA ARG A 32 -1.46 0.93 -7.06
C ARG A 32 -1.54 0.32 -5.67
N ILE A 33 -2.62 -0.41 -5.39
CA ILE A 33 -2.81 -1.09 -4.10
C ILE A 33 -1.65 -2.08 -3.87
N ASN A 34 -1.32 -2.90 -4.86
CA ASN A 34 -0.26 -3.88 -4.74
C ASN A 34 1.12 -3.23 -4.57
N ALA A 35 1.38 -2.13 -5.29
CA ALA A 35 2.62 -1.37 -5.13
C ALA A 35 2.77 -0.80 -3.71
N LEU A 36 1.70 -0.28 -3.12
CA LEU A 36 1.72 0.22 -1.74
C LEU A 36 1.93 -0.89 -0.71
N ILE A 37 1.29 -2.06 -0.89
CA ILE A 37 1.51 -3.24 -0.04
C ILE A 37 2.98 -3.65 -0.08
N HIS A 38 3.54 -3.83 -1.28
CA HIS A 38 4.95 -4.20 -1.44
C HIS A 38 5.90 -3.16 -0.86
N ALA A 39 5.62 -1.87 -1.05
CA ALA A 39 6.44 -0.81 -0.48
C ALA A 39 6.41 -0.80 1.06
N SER A 40 5.25 -1.02 1.66
CA SER A 40 5.11 -1.13 3.11
C SER A 40 5.88 -2.33 3.66
N GLN A 41 5.77 -3.50 3.03
CA GLN A 41 6.54 -4.69 3.41
C GLN A 41 8.04 -4.48 3.29
N MET A 42 8.52 -3.86 2.20
CA MET A 42 9.94 -3.59 2.03
C MET A 42 10.49 -2.66 3.13
N ILE A 43 9.69 -1.68 3.59
CA ILE A 43 10.08 -0.82 4.73
C ILE A 43 10.06 -1.60 6.04
N GLN A 44 9.07 -2.46 6.25
CA GLN A 44 9.01 -3.33 7.43
C GLN A 44 10.25 -4.22 7.51
N ASP A 45 10.64 -4.87 6.41
CA ASP A 45 11.85 -5.70 6.35
C ASP A 45 13.11 -4.91 6.72
N LYS A 46 13.16 -3.64 6.30
CA LYS A 46 14.28 -2.73 6.63
C LYS A 46 14.29 -2.32 8.10
N ILE A 47 13.11 -2.11 8.69
CA ILE A 47 12.95 -1.88 10.13
C ILE A 47 13.41 -3.11 10.91
N ASP A 48 12.99 -4.30 10.50
CA ASP A 48 13.33 -5.57 11.15
C ASP A 48 14.83 -5.84 11.06
N PHE A 49 15.46 -5.56 9.92
CA PHE A 49 16.91 -5.64 9.76
C PHE A 49 17.65 -4.73 10.75
N HIS A 50 17.26 -3.46 10.83
CA HIS A 50 17.88 -2.53 11.78
C HIS A 50 17.57 -2.91 13.25
N SER A 51 16.40 -3.49 13.52
CA SER A 51 16.01 -3.95 14.86
C SER A 51 16.88 -5.13 15.29
N LYS A 52 17.11 -6.11 14.41
CA LYS A 52 18.04 -7.22 14.67
C LYS A 52 19.46 -6.74 15.00
N ILE A 53 19.96 -5.76 14.24
CA ILE A 53 21.29 -5.17 14.54
C ILE A 53 21.32 -4.55 15.94
N ILE A 54 20.26 -3.83 16.33
CA ILE A 54 20.16 -3.25 17.66
C ILE A 54 20.16 -4.34 18.73
N ASP A 55 19.33 -5.38 18.55
CA ASP A 55 19.22 -6.50 19.47
C ASP A 55 20.57 -7.22 19.64
N ASP A 56 21.30 -7.43 18.54
CA ASP A 56 22.61 -8.07 18.57
C ASP A 56 23.67 -7.19 19.26
N ILE A 57 23.65 -5.87 19.05
CA ILE A 57 24.56 -4.94 19.73
C ILE A 57 24.29 -4.92 21.24
N GLU A 58 23.02 -4.92 21.63
CA GLU A 58 22.59 -4.90 23.03
C GLU A 58 22.88 -6.22 23.75
N LYS A 59 22.61 -7.36 23.09
CA LYS A 59 22.91 -8.70 23.64
C LYS A 59 24.42 -8.92 23.83
N ASN A 60 25.24 -8.49 22.89
CA ASN A 60 26.69 -8.67 22.96
C ASN A 60 27.40 -7.62 23.82
N LYS A 61 26.67 -6.67 24.44
CA LYS A 61 27.21 -5.53 25.21
C LYS A 61 28.40 -4.84 24.53
N THR A 62 28.38 -4.81 23.20
CA THR A 62 29.44 -4.15 22.44
C THR A 62 29.33 -2.64 22.68
N ASN A 63 30.44 -1.94 22.94
CA ASN A 63 30.49 -0.48 23.09
C ASN A 63 30.11 0.30 21.80
N LYS A 64 29.54 -0.38 20.79
CA LYS A 64 29.03 0.25 19.56
C LYS A 64 27.68 0.93 19.84
N SER A 65 27.55 2.16 19.36
CA SER A 65 26.32 2.94 19.50
C SER A 65 25.19 2.36 18.64
N SER A 66 24.19 1.73 19.29
CA SER A 66 22.91 1.37 18.68
C SER A 66 22.04 2.60 18.35
N GLY A 67 22.42 3.78 18.84
CA GLY A 67 21.67 5.04 18.70
C GLY A 67 21.44 5.47 17.25
N GLY A 68 22.41 5.23 16.36
CA GLY A 68 22.26 5.55 14.93
C GLY A 68 21.16 4.73 14.25
N HIS A 69 21.13 3.43 14.51
CA HIS A 69 20.09 2.53 13.96
C HIS A 69 18.71 2.84 14.56
N LYS A 70 18.63 3.08 15.88
CA LYS A 70 17.39 3.50 16.54
C LYS A 70 16.84 4.82 15.98
N SER A 71 17.73 5.80 15.78
CA SER A 71 17.36 7.09 15.18
C SER A 71 16.82 6.90 13.77
N ARG A 72 17.45 6.05 12.96
CA ARG A 72 17.01 5.79 11.58
C ARG A 72 15.63 5.13 11.52
N ILE A 73 15.36 4.14 12.38
CA ILE A 73 14.04 3.52 12.49
C ILE A 73 12.98 4.56 12.86
N ASN A 74 13.24 5.36 13.92
CA ASN A 74 12.24 6.26 14.48
C ASN A 74 12.00 7.54 13.66
N LYS A 75 13.04 8.09 13.03
CA LYS A 75 12.93 9.36 12.30
C LYS A 75 12.64 9.19 10.81
N GLU A 76 13.05 8.08 10.20
CA GLU A 76 12.92 7.88 8.75
C GLU A 76 11.93 6.76 8.43
N LEU A 77 12.18 5.55 8.92
CA LEU A 77 11.48 4.36 8.42
C LEU A 77 10.06 4.23 8.95
N ARG A 78 9.83 4.42 10.26
CA ARG A 78 8.48 4.38 10.87
C ARG A 78 7.56 5.46 10.31
N PRO A 79 7.98 6.74 10.22
CA PRO A 79 7.14 7.78 9.61
C PRO A 79 6.83 7.51 8.14
N LEU A 80 7.80 7.00 7.37
CA LEU A 80 7.59 6.66 5.97
C LEU A 80 6.60 5.49 5.81
N LYS A 81 6.74 4.44 6.62
CA LYS A 81 5.80 3.31 6.64
C LYS A 81 4.38 3.79 6.94
N ASN A 82 4.20 4.61 7.98
CA ASN A 82 2.89 5.12 8.35
C ASN A 82 2.25 5.95 7.23
N LYS A 83 3.03 6.73 6.47
CA LYS A 83 2.51 7.47 5.31
C LYS A 83 1.99 6.53 4.22
N ILE A 84 2.75 5.48 3.89
CA ILE A 84 2.36 4.49 2.88
C ILE A 84 1.13 3.71 3.33
N ASP A 85 1.07 3.30 4.60
CA ASP A 85 -0.06 2.57 5.17
C ASP A 85 -1.34 3.42 5.18
N MET A 86 -1.23 4.72 5.49
CA MET A 86 -2.35 5.65 5.43
C MET A 86 -2.85 5.86 3.98
N GLU A 87 -1.94 6.00 3.01
CA GLU A 87 -2.31 6.11 1.60
C GLU A 87 -2.98 4.83 1.08
N PHE A 88 -2.50 3.66 1.53
CA PHE A 88 -3.15 2.39 1.26
C PHE A 88 -4.58 2.35 1.82
N ILE A 89 -4.80 2.78 3.06
CA ILE A 89 -6.13 2.82 3.68
C ILE A 89 -7.04 3.81 2.95
N ASP A 90 -6.54 4.99 2.59
CA ASP A 90 -7.32 5.98 1.84
C ASP A 90 -7.82 5.40 0.50
N LEU A 91 -6.95 4.69 -0.22
CA LEU A 91 -7.33 4.04 -1.48
C LEU A 91 -8.26 2.84 -1.23
N ALA A 92 -7.97 2.00 -0.25
CA ALA A 92 -8.79 0.83 0.04
C ALA A 92 -10.20 1.22 0.51
N ALA A 93 -10.32 2.25 1.36
CA ALA A 93 -11.59 2.78 1.84
C ALA A 93 -12.44 3.35 0.70
N LYS A 94 -11.80 4.13 -0.19
CA LYS A 94 -12.47 4.73 -1.35
C LYS A 94 -13.02 3.71 -2.35
N TYR A 95 -12.40 2.54 -2.47
CA TYR A 95 -12.73 1.62 -3.57
C TYR A 95 -13.34 0.27 -3.18
N ASN A 96 -13.08 -0.24 -1.97
CA ASN A 96 -13.54 -1.57 -1.54
C ASN A 96 -14.34 -1.54 -0.22
N GLY A 97 -14.33 -0.42 0.51
CA GLY A 97 -14.84 -0.36 1.88
C GLY A 97 -13.91 -1.12 2.82
N VAL A 98 -13.13 -0.40 3.63
CA VAL A 98 -12.26 -1.02 4.64
C VAL A 98 -13.08 -1.21 5.91
N LEU A 99 -13.25 -2.45 6.35
CA LEU A 99 -13.84 -2.75 7.65
C LEU A 99 -12.94 -2.13 8.75
N HIS A 100 -13.54 -1.42 9.71
CA HIS A 100 -12.82 -0.77 10.82
C HIS A 100 -11.80 0.31 10.41
N GLU A 101 -12.03 1.02 9.29
CA GLU A 101 -11.14 2.10 8.80
C GLU A 101 -10.70 3.08 9.90
N ASN A 102 -11.63 3.55 10.73
CA ASN A 102 -11.34 4.52 11.79
C ASN A 102 -10.41 3.96 12.88
N GLU A 103 -10.59 2.69 13.27
CA GLU A 103 -9.75 2.03 14.27
C GLU A 103 -8.33 1.81 13.72
N ILE A 104 -8.20 1.45 12.45
CA ILE A 104 -6.89 1.28 11.80
C ILE A 104 -6.17 2.63 11.66
N ARG A 105 -6.90 3.70 11.30
CA ARG A 105 -6.35 5.07 11.25
C ARG A 105 -5.87 5.54 12.62
N GLU A 106 -6.61 5.25 13.69
CA GLU A 106 -6.19 5.59 15.05
C GLU A 106 -4.96 4.79 15.48
N ALA A 107 -4.90 3.50 15.18
CA ALA A 107 -3.73 2.66 15.48
C ALA A 107 -2.46 3.09 14.73
N LEU A 108 -2.59 3.70 13.55
CA LEU A 108 -1.46 4.19 12.74
C LEU A 108 -1.02 5.61 13.09
N LYS A 109 -1.84 6.38 13.81
CA LYS A 109 -1.40 7.68 14.33
C LYS A 109 -0.31 7.42 15.39
N PRO A 110 0.87 8.06 15.28
CA PRO A 110 1.87 7.93 16.32
C PRO A 110 1.27 8.45 17.64
N SER A 111 1.25 7.60 18.67
CA SER A 111 0.93 8.05 20.03
C SER A 111 1.86 9.21 20.38
N LYS A 112 1.28 10.33 20.79
CA LYS A 112 2.03 11.44 21.38
C LYS A 112 2.83 10.99 22.59
#